data_AF-A0A200QAJ9-F1
#
_entry.id   AF-A0A200QAJ9-F1
#
_cell.length_a   1.000
_cell.length_b   1.000
_cell.length_c   1.000
_cell.angle_alpha   90.00
_cell.angle_beta   90.00
_cell.angle_gamma   90.00
#
_symmetry.space_group_name_H-M   'P 1'
#
loop_
_entity.id
_entity.type
_entity.pdbx_description
1 polymer ?
#
loop_
_entity_poly.entity_id
_entity_poly.type
_entity_poly.pdbx_seq_one_letter_code
_entity_poly.pdbx_strand_id
1 'polypeptide(L)' 'MATRYTKYRVNGFVFSSNSKDDCLVTQDSGVSMRAITTFRASGEDKNPKEAMTTYYGVISLKNLDASTAPL' A
#
# COMPACT_ATOMS: atom_id res chain seq x y z
N MET A 1 13.76 7.31 35.20
CA MET A 1 12.55 6.55 34.86
C MET A 1 11.74 7.36 33.87
N ALA A 2 11.46 6.85 32.67
CA ALA A 2 10.70 7.57 31.64
C ALA A 2 9.24 7.12 31.66
N THR A 3 8.31 8.03 31.89
CA THR A 3 6.87 7.76 31.88
C THR A 3 6.38 7.73 30.43
N ARG A 4 5.92 6.57 29.96
CA ARG A 4 5.38 6.43 28.60
C ARG A 4 3.89 6.75 28.61
N TYR A 5 3.52 7.87 28.00
CA TYR A 5 2.12 8.27 27.82
C TYR A 5 1.60 7.76 26.48
N THR A 6 0.46 7.06 26.49
CA THR A 6 -0.16 6.48 25.27
C THR A 6 -0.95 7.49 24.46
N LYS A 7 -1.28 8.64 25.06
CA LYS A 7 -2.03 9.75 24.43
C LYS A 7 -1.54 11.08 25.00
N TYR A 8 -1.42 12.09 24.14
CA TYR A 8 -1.07 13.46 24.53
C TYR A 8 -1.95 14.45 23.77
N ARG A 9 -2.25 15.58 24.41
CA ARG A 9 -3.12 16.64 23.85
C ARG A 9 -2.29 17.88 23.57
N VAL A 10 -2.31 18.35 22.33
CA VAL A 10 -1.59 19.56 21.89
C VAL A 10 -2.58 20.48 21.19
N ASN A 11 -2.71 21.72 21.67
CA ASN A 11 -3.56 22.75 21.07
C ASN A 11 -5.00 22.29 20.80
N GLY A 12 -5.58 21.52 21.72
CA GLY A 12 -6.95 21.01 21.62
C GLY A 12 -7.09 19.67 20.88
N PHE A 13 -6.09 19.27 20.09
CA PHE A 13 -6.06 18.02 19.35
C PHE A 13 -5.42 16.89 20.17
N VAL A 14 -6.00 15.68 20.09
CA VAL A 14 -5.52 14.50 20.82
C VAL A 14 -4.75 13.61 19.86
N PHE A 15 -3.48 13.37 20.17
CA PHE A 15 -2.61 12.47 19.46
C PHE A 15 -2.44 11.23 20.32
N SER A 16 -2.77 10.06 19.76
CA SER A 16 -2.59 8.78 20.44
C SER A 16 -1.62 7.93 19.63
N SER A 17 -0.65 7.32 20.30
CA SER A 17 0.16 6.25 19.70
C SER A 17 -0.70 4.98 19.62
N ASN A 18 -1.73 5.02 18.78
CA ASN A 18 -2.53 3.84 18.49
C ASN A 18 -1.70 2.96 17.56
N SER A 19 -1.04 1.96 18.12
CA SER A 19 -0.57 0.77 17.39
C SER A 19 -1.74 -0.10 16.88
N LYS A 20 -2.89 0.53 16.59
CA LYS A 20 -4.13 -0.13 16.16
C LYS A 20 -4.34 -0.07 14.65
N ASP A 21 -3.63 0.82 13.95
CA ASP A 21 -3.71 0.88 12.49
C ASP A 21 -3.07 -0.37 11.84
N ASP A 22 -2.15 -1.05 12.53
CA ASP A 22 -1.58 -2.34 12.09
C ASP A 22 -2.60 -3.49 12.08
N CYS A 23 -3.70 -3.36 12.84
CA CYS A 23 -4.74 -4.38 12.98
C CYS A 23 -6.06 -3.97 12.30
N LEU A 24 -6.07 -2.83 11.60
CA LEU A 24 -7.15 -2.51 10.68
C LEU A 24 -6.85 -3.27 9.38
N VAL A 25 -7.32 -4.51 9.32
CA VAL A 25 -7.55 -5.17 8.03
C VAL A 25 -8.39 -4.19 7.21
N THR A 26 -7.81 -3.61 6.16
CA THR A 26 -8.55 -2.86 5.15
C THR A 26 -9.52 -3.84 4.50
N GLN A 27 -10.70 -3.97 5.10
CA GLN A 27 -11.84 -4.60 4.47
C GLN A 27 -12.09 -3.80 3.19
N ASP A 28 -12.11 -4.49 2.06
CA ASP A 28 -12.18 -3.91 0.70
C ASP A 28 -10.90 -3.21 0.19
N SER A 29 -9.75 -3.89 0.27
CA SER A 29 -8.49 -3.46 -0.38
C SER A 29 -8.37 -3.91 -1.83
N GLY A 30 -9.38 -4.59 -2.37
CA GLY A 30 -9.38 -5.05 -3.75
C GLY A 30 -9.49 -3.88 -4.72
N VAL A 31 -8.59 -3.81 -5.69
CA VAL A 31 -8.64 -2.81 -6.76
C VAL A 31 -8.60 -3.48 -8.11
N SER A 32 -9.20 -2.82 -9.11
CA SER A 32 -9.07 -3.23 -10.51
C SER A 32 -8.70 -2.05 -11.40
N MET A 33 -7.96 -2.32 -12.46
CA MET A 33 -7.54 -1.32 -13.44
C MET A 33 -7.73 -1.89 -14.85
N ARG A 34 -8.45 -1.16 -15.71
CA ARG A 34 -8.56 -1.49 -17.13
C ARG A 34 -7.49 -0.72 -17.91
N ALA A 35 -6.64 -1.44 -18.64
CA ALA A 35 -5.58 -0.85 -19.45
C ALA A 35 -5.46 -1.55 -20.80
N ILE A 36 -5.11 -0.79 -21.84
CA ILE A 36 -4.66 -1.34 -23.11
C ILE A 36 -3.29 -1.95 -22.88
N THR A 37 -3.17 -3.25 -23.10
CA THR A 37 -1.96 -4.02 -22.82
C THR A 37 -1.48 -4.69 -24.09
N THR A 38 -0.19 -4.54 -24.37
CA THR A 38 0.50 -5.22 -25.45
C THR A 38 0.97 -6.60 -25.00
N PHE A 39 0.39 -7.66 -25.57
CA PHE A 39 0.75 -9.04 -25.31
C PHE A 39 1.67 -9.59 -26.40
N ARG A 40 2.60 -10.45 -25.98
CA ARG A 40 3.44 -11.24 -26.87
C ARG A 40 3.17 -12.72 -26.62
N ALA A 41 3.05 -13.51 -27.68
CA ALA A 41 2.83 -14.95 -27.55
C ALA A 41 4.10 -15.68 -27.05
N SER A 42 5.27 -15.12 -27.35
CA SER A 42 6.58 -15.63 -26.92
C SER A 42 7.61 -14.49 -26.92
N GLY A 43 8.82 -14.74 -26.40
CA GLY A 43 9.92 -13.76 -26.43
C GLY A 43 10.37 -13.38 -27.84
N GLU A 44 10.15 -14.25 -28.83
CA GLU A 44 10.51 -14.05 -30.24
C GLU A 44 9.37 -13.44 -31.07
N ASP A 45 8.22 -13.15 -30.45
CA ASP A 45 7.06 -12.62 -31.14
C ASP A 45 7.34 -11.21 -31.70
N LYS A 46 7.26 -11.09 -33.02
CA LYS A 46 7.45 -9.84 -33.77
C LYS A 46 6.14 -9.07 -33.98
N ASN A 47 4.99 -9.69 -33.70
CA ASN A 47 3.67 -9.12 -33.92
C ASN A 47 2.86 -9.10 -32.61
N PRO A 48 3.27 -8.27 -31.64
CA PRO A 48 2.52 -8.14 -30.41
C PRO A 48 1.10 -7.64 -30.65
N LYS A 49 0.16 -8.07 -29.83
CA LYS A 49 -1.26 -7.69 -29.93
C LYS A 49 -1.67 -6.82 -28.76
N GLU A 50 -2.37 -5.73 -29.05
CA GLU A 50 -2.98 -4.90 -28.02
C GLU A 50 -4.38 -5.43 -27.67
N ALA A 51 -4.68 -5.48 -26.38
CA ALA A 51 -6.01 -5.82 -25.89
C ALA A 51 -6.34 -5.03 -24.62
N MET A 52 -7.60 -4.63 -24.48
CA MET A 52 -8.12 -4.07 -23.24
C MET A 52 -8.16 -5.17 -22.18
N THR A 53 -7.37 -5.02 -21.12
CA THR A 53 -7.20 -6.02 -20.06
C THR A 53 -7.52 -5.41 -18.70
N THR A 54 -8.19 -6.18 -17.85
CA THR A 54 -8.44 -5.82 -16.45
C THR A 54 -7.38 -6.48 -15.56
N TYR A 55 -6.61 -5.66 -14.86
CA TYR A 55 -5.70 -6.09 -13.80
C TYR A 55 -6.41 -6.00 -12.46
N TYR A 56 -6.09 -6.92 -11.56
CA TYR A 56 -6.60 -6.94 -10.20
C TYR A 56 -5.43 -6.86 -9.22
N GLY A 57 -5.59 -6.09 -8.16
CA GLY A 57 -4.57 -5.89 -7.15
C GLY A 57 -5.18 -5.75 -5.76
N VAL A 58 -4.32 -5.73 -4.75
CA VAL A 58 -4.69 -5.51 -3.35
C VAL A 58 -3.83 -4.38 -2.81
N ILE A 59 -4.46 -3.33 -2.31
CA ILE A 59 -3.74 -2.25 -1.61
C ILE A 59 -3.36 -2.74 -0.22
N SER A 60 -2.06 -2.81 0.05
CA SER A 60 -1.52 -3.11 1.37
C SER A 60 -0.82 -1.89 1.92
N LEU A 61 -1.20 -1.46 3.12
CA LEU A 61 -0.45 -0.50 3.90
C LEU A 61 0.84 -1.21 4.37
N LYS A 62 1.92 -1.03 3.63
CA LYS A 62 3.25 -1.32 4.18
C LYS A 62 3.57 -0.19 5.14
N ASN A 63 3.64 -0.50 6.43
CA ASN A 63 4.36 0.36 7.36
C ASN A 63 5.79 0.48 6.84
N LEU A 64 6.18 1.69 6.46
CA LEU A 64 7.57 2.01 6.20
C LEU A 64 8.28 1.85 7.55
N ASP A 65 8.98 0.74 7.74
CA ASP A 65 9.83 0.59 8.90
C ASP A 65 10.92 1.67 8.77
N ALA A 66 10.94 2.61 9.71
CA ALA A 66 11.94 3.68 9.77
C ALA A 66 13.34 3.15 10.13
N SER A 67 13.67 1.89 9.76
CA SER A 67 14.97 1.27 10.02
C SER A 67 15.94 1.37 8.83
N THR A 68 15.48 1.82 7.66
CA THR A 68 16.38 2.10 6.53
C THR A 68 16.57 3.62 6.35
N ALA A 69 17.23 4.25 7.31
CA ALA A 69 17.94 5.50 7.06
C ALA A 69 19.44 5.14 6.92
N PRO A 70 20.10 5.43 5.78
CA PRO A 70 21.56 5.26 5.71
C PRO A 70 22.22 6.24 6.69
N LEU A 71 23.29 5.77 7.34
CA LEU A 71 24.16 6.55 8.23
C LEU A 71 24.72 7.81 7.54
#